data_AF-A0A1J1HC77-F1
#
_entry.id   AF-A0A1J1HC77-F1
#
_cell.length_a   1.000
_cell.length_b   1.000
_cell.length_c   1.000
_cell.angle_alpha   90.00
_cell.angle_beta   90.00
_cell.angle_gamma   90.00
#
_symmetry.space_group_name_H-M   'P 1'
#
loop_
_entity.id
_entity.type
_entity.pdbx_description
1 polymer ?
#
loop_
_entity_poly.entity_id
_entity_poly.type
_entity_poly.pdbx_seq_one_letter_code
_entity_poly.pdbx_strand_id
1 'polypeptide(L)'
;MENILSHFKNLKINHGAVKRLLKELMYYEKEEEDLKSKVNKLKDEKKSEGEIKRAEEILQETIRVLPHINNSLQKSLKKLCDIIYENFEGILEINDKKIEFSNKYSEEELKQIFATQYEEFCKEINNINQTLENIFLHIKDATLPSCNRIINNPVLLPKEEYVDI
;
A
#
# COMPACT_ATOMS: atom_id res chain seq x y z
N MET A 1 -7.90 30.95 -4.26
CA MET A 1 -7.73 30.01 -3.14
C MET A 1 -8.25 28.68 -3.65
N GLU A 2 -7.34 27.79 -4.00
CA GLU A 2 -7.67 26.45 -4.51
C GLU A 2 -8.61 25.75 -3.53
N ASN A 3 -9.58 25.01 -4.07
CA ASN A 3 -10.70 24.50 -3.28
C ASN A 3 -10.19 23.35 -2.38
N ILE A 4 -9.71 23.68 -1.17
CA ILE A 4 -9.15 22.73 -0.19
C ILE A 4 -10.10 21.57 0.12
N LEU A 5 -11.41 21.81 0.05
CA LEU A 5 -12.46 20.81 0.17
C LEU A 5 -12.42 19.80 -1.00
N SER A 6 -12.15 20.26 -2.21
CA SER A 6 -11.95 19.39 -3.39
C SER A 6 -10.69 18.54 -3.24
N HIS A 7 -9.59 19.15 -2.80
CA HIS A 7 -8.34 18.44 -2.52
C HIS A 7 -8.51 17.40 -1.41
N PHE A 8 -9.29 17.72 -0.36
CA PHE A 8 -9.59 16.78 0.71
C PHE A 8 -10.43 15.60 0.25
N LYS A 9 -11.44 15.82 -0.61
CA LYS A 9 -12.17 14.71 -1.24
C LYS A 9 -11.24 13.81 -2.06
N ASN A 10 -10.32 14.41 -2.82
CA ASN A 10 -9.34 13.65 -3.59
C ASN A 10 -8.41 12.83 -2.69
N LEU A 11 -7.95 13.40 -1.57
CA LEU A 11 -7.16 12.69 -0.56
C LEU A 11 -7.88 11.45 -0.05
N LYS A 12 -9.16 11.58 0.36
CA LYS A 12 -10.00 10.46 0.83
C LYS A 12 -10.16 9.36 -0.21
N ILE A 13 -10.36 9.73 -1.48
CA ILE A 13 -10.53 8.77 -2.58
C ILE A 13 -9.26 7.92 -2.74
N ASN A 14 -8.09 8.56 -2.74
CA ASN A 14 -6.81 7.87 -2.94
C ASN A 14 -6.40 7.07 -1.70
N HIS A 15 -6.68 7.56 -0.49
CA HIS A 15 -6.53 6.76 0.72
C HIS A 15 -7.42 5.52 0.68
N GLY A 16 -8.68 5.66 0.25
CA GLY A 16 -9.57 4.52 0.07
C GLY A 16 -9.04 3.48 -0.94
N ALA A 17 -8.35 3.91 -1.99
CA ALA A 17 -7.70 3.02 -2.95
C ALA A 17 -6.54 2.24 -2.30
N VAL A 18 -5.66 2.92 -1.57
CA VAL A 18 -4.56 2.29 -0.81
C VAL A 18 -5.12 1.26 0.18
N LYS A 19 -6.16 1.63 0.93
CA LYS A 19 -6.79 0.73 1.92
C LYS A 19 -7.39 -0.53 1.30
N ARG A 20 -7.99 -0.44 0.11
CA ARG A 20 -8.53 -1.60 -0.60
C ARG A 20 -7.43 -2.53 -1.09
N LEU A 21 -6.40 -1.97 -1.73
CA LEU A 21 -5.25 -2.72 -2.24
C LEU A 21 -4.47 -3.42 -1.11
N LEU A 22 -4.34 -2.77 0.06
CA LEU A 22 -3.74 -3.39 1.23
C LEU A 22 -4.55 -4.60 1.70
N LYS A 23 -5.88 -4.48 1.80
CA LYS A 23 -6.74 -5.60 2.19
C LYS A 23 -6.66 -6.76 1.20
N GLU A 24 -6.59 -6.44 -0.09
CA GLU A 24 -6.43 -7.43 -1.15
C GLU A 24 -5.08 -8.15 -1.00
N LEU A 25 -3.99 -7.42 -0.79
CA LEU A 25 -2.67 -8.00 -0.54
C LEU A 25 -2.70 -8.95 0.67
N MET A 26 -3.23 -8.50 1.81
CA MET A 26 -3.35 -9.30 3.03
C MET A 26 -4.17 -10.58 2.82
N TYR A 27 -5.19 -10.52 1.96
CA TYR A 27 -6.02 -11.67 1.64
C TYR A 27 -5.23 -12.73 0.86
N TYR A 28 -4.53 -12.32 -0.20
CA TYR A 28 -3.74 -13.24 -1.01
C TYR A 28 -2.48 -13.76 -0.28
N GLU A 29 -1.87 -12.96 0.61
CA GLU A 29 -0.78 -13.43 1.48
C GLU A 29 -1.27 -14.57 2.40
N LYS A 30 -2.47 -14.42 2.97
CA LYS A 30 -3.06 -15.46 3.80
C LYS A 30 -3.43 -16.70 2.98
N GLU A 31 -3.98 -16.51 1.78
CA GLU A 31 -4.30 -17.62 0.88
C GLU A 31 -3.03 -18.39 0.48
N GLU A 32 -1.93 -17.69 0.19
CA GLU A 32 -0.62 -18.31 -0.06
C GLU A 32 -0.18 -19.17 1.13
N GLU A 33 -0.26 -18.66 2.36
CA GLU A 33 0.10 -19.39 3.58
C GLU A 33 -0.75 -20.66 3.76
N ASP A 34 -2.07 -20.55 3.57
CA ASP A 34 -3.01 -21.66 3.68
C ASP A 34 -2.74 -22.74 2.61
N LEU A 35 -2.49 -22.33 1.35
CA LEU A 35 -2.18 -23.24 0.23
C LEU A 35 -0.82 -23.89 0.40
N LYS A 36 0.20 -23.15 0.86
CA LYS A 36 1.52 -23.69 1.16
C LYS A 36 1.45 -24.73 2.28
N SER A 37 0.68 -24.46 3.32
CA SER A 37 0.40 -25.42 4.40
C SER A 37 -0.30 -26.67 3.88
N LYS A 38 -1.25 -26.52 2.95
CA LYS A 38 -1.93 -27.64 2.30
C LYS A 38 -0.96 -28.49 1.45
N VAL A 39 -0.12 -27.87 0.63
CA VAL A 39 0.89 -28.57 -0.17
C VAL A 39 1.83 -29.38 0.72
N ASN A 40 2.31 -28.79 1.82
CA ASN A 40 3.19 -29.48 2.78
C ASN A 40 2.49 -30.68 3.40
N LYS A 41 1.23 -30.54 3.84
CA LYS A 41 0.44 -31.66 4.37
C LYS A 41 0.29 -32.81 3.37
N LEU A 42 0.00 -32.51 2.11
CA LEU A 42 -0.13 -33.54 1.07
C LEU A 42 1.20 -34.29 0.83
N LYS A 43 2.33 -33.59 0.91
CA LYS A 43 3.67 -34.17 0.84
C LYS A 43 3.97 -35.07 2.05
N ASP A 44 3.65 -34.61 3.25
CA ASP A 44 3.85 -35.35 4.51
C ASP A 44 2.99 -36.61 4.56
N GLU A 45 1.75 -36.53 4.07
CA GLU A 45 0.83 -37.66 3.94
C GLU A 45 1.18 -38.61 2.79
N LYS A 46 2.24 -38.32 2.02
CA LYS A 46 2.69 -39.07 0.83
C LYS A 46 1.55 -39.35 -0.16
N LYS A 47 0.73 -38.31 -0.41
CA LYS A 47 -0.35 -38.36 -1.41
C LYS A 47 0.20 -38.57 -2.81
N SER A 48 -0.70 -38.84 -3.75
CA SER A 48 -0.30 -39.06 -5.14
C SER A 48 0.35 -37.81 -5.75
N GLU A 49 1.30 -38.02 -6.67
CA GLU A 49 1.98 -36.93 -7.38
C GLU A 49 0.99 -36.00 -8.08
N GLY A 50 -0.11 -36.53 -8.63
CA GLY A 50 -1.15 -35.74 -9.27
C GLY A 50 -1.91 -34.83 -8.30
N GLU A 51 -2.14 -35.25 -7.06
CA GLU A 51 -2.76 -34.42 -6.03
C GLU A 51 -1.83 -33.30 -5.56
N ILE A 52 -0.55 -33.62 -5.34
CA ILE A 52 0.46 -32.64 -4.92
C ILE A 52 0.65 -31.61 -6.03
N LYS A 53 0.83 -32.05 -7.28
CA LYS A 53 1.03 -31.16 -8.43
C LYS A 53 -0.15 -30.20 -8.62
N ARG A 54 -1.39 -30.69 -8.51
CA ARG A 54 -2.57 -29.82 -8.61
C ARG A 54 -2.60 -28.76 -7.50
N ALA A 55 -2.23 -29.13 -6.27
CA ALA A 55 -2.16 -28.17 -5.17
C ALA A 55 -1.04 -27.14 -5.36
N GLU A 56 0.10 -27.55 -5.92
CA GLU A 56 1.20 -26.65 -6.27
C GLU A 56 0.81 -25.69 -7.40
N GLU A 57 0.10 -26.16 -8.42
CA GLU A 57 -0.41 -25.31 -9.51
C GLU A 57 -1.31 -24.19 -8.98
N ILE A 58 -2.25 -24.52 -8.10
CA ILE A 58 -3.13 -23.52 -7.44
C ILE A 58 -2.31 -22.54 -6.60
N LEU A 59 -1.33 -23.02 -5.82
CA LEU A 59 -0.43 -22.16 -5.06
C LEU A 59 0.34 -21.19 -5.98
N GLN A 60 0.83 -21.68 -7.12
CA GLN A 60 1.55 -20.83 -8.09
C GLN A 60 0.64 -19.77 -8.72
N GLU A 61 -0.65 -20.07 -8.96
CA GLU A 61 -1.61 -19.08 -9.43
C GLU A 61 -1.77 -17.93 -8.42
N THR A 62 -1.94 -18.24 -7.13
CA THR A 62 -2.01 -17.22 -6.07
C THR A 62 -0.72 -16.40 -6.00
N ILE A 63 0.46 -17.05 -6.01
CA ILE A 63 1.76 -16.37 -5.95
C ILE A 63 1.95 -15.39 -7.11
N ARG A 64 1.47 -15.73 -8.32
CA ARG A 64 1.59 -14.85 -9.50
C ARG A 64 0.80 -13.55 -9.38
N VAL A 65 -0.23 -13.50 -8.55
CA VAL A 65 -1.08 -12.30 -8.38
C VAL A 65 -0.43 -11.30 -7.40
N LEU A 66 0.30 -11.78 -6.40
CA LEU A 66 0.90 -10.95 -5.34
C LEU A 66 1.78 -9.79 -5.87
N PRO A 67 2.70 -10.00 -6.84
CA PRO A 67 3.52 -8.91 -7.39
C PRO A 67 2.69 -7.79 -8.03
N HIS A 68 1.58 -8.14 -8.69
CA HIS A 68 0.72 -7.17 -9.34
C HIS A 68 -0.01 -6.28 -8.33
N ILE A 69 -0.55 -6.89 -7.27
CA ILE A 69 -1.23 -6.16 -6.19
C ILE A 69 -0.23 -5.28 -5.45
N ASN A 70 0.94 -5.82 -5.11
CA ASN A 70 1.99 -5.06 -4.43
C ASN A 70 2.43 -3.84 -5.25
N ASN A 71 2.70 -4.00 -6.55
CA ASN A 71 3.05 -2.88 -7.43
C ASN A 71 1.91 -1.84 -7.51
N SER A 72 0.66 -2.30 -7.56
CA SER A 72 -0.51 -1.42 -7.57
C SER A 72 -0.65 -0.64 -6.26
N LEU A 73 -0.40 -1.29 -5.11
CA LEU A 73 -0.37 -0.66 -3.80
C LEU A 73 0.72 0.42 -3.72
N GLN A 74 1.94 0.11 -4.17
CA GLN A 74 3.06 1.07 -4.21
C GLN A 74 2.74 2.30 -5.07
N LYS A 75 2.13 2.10 -6.25
CA LYS A 75 1.69 3.21 -7.12
C LYS A 75 0.60 4.05 -6.46
N SER A 76 -0.38 3.42 -5.83
CA SER A 76 -1.47 4.13 -5.14
C SER A 76 -0.95 4.88 -3.92
N LEU A 77 0.01 4.32 -3.20
CA LEU A 77 0.67 4.96 -2.06
C LEU A 77 1.47 6.18 -2.52
N LYS A 78 2.29 6.03 -3.58
CA LYS A 78 3.00 7.17 -4.17
C LYS A 78 2.04 8.29 -4.56
N LYS A 79 0.93 7.96 -5.24
CA LYS A 79 -0.09 8.95 -5.62
C LYS A 79 -0.71 9.65 -4.42
N LEU A 80 -0.96 8.92 -3.32
CA LEU A 80 -1.46 9.50 -2.08
C LEU A 80 -0.44 10.52 -1.51
N CYS A 81 0.84 10.18 -1.51
CA CYS A 81 1.91 11.08 -1.10
C CYS A 81 2.02 12.30 -2.02
N ASP A 82 1.98 12.12 -3.34
CA ASP A 82 2.01 13.21 -4.32
C ASP A 82 0.86 14.21 -4.05
N ILE A 83 -0.36 13.73 -3.76
CA ILE A 83 -1.49 14.59 -3.40
C ILE A 83 -1.21 15.43 -2.14
N ILE A 84 -0.55 14.86 -1.15
CA ILE A 84 -0.17 15.58 0.08
C ILE A 84 0.86 16.67 -0.24
N TYR A 85 1.88 16.35 -1.03
CA TYR A 85 2.90 17.32 -1.41
C TYR A 85 2.37 18.46 -2.28
N GLU A 86 1.47 18.17 -3.20
CA GLU A 86 0.98 19.18 -4.13
C GLU A 86 -0.10 20.07 -3.52
N ASN A 87 -0.97 19.51 -2.67
CA ASN A 87 -2.20 20.18 -2.25
C ASN A 87 -2.27 20.51 -0.76
N PHE A 88 -1.37 19.93 0.04
CA PHE A 88 -1.32 20.12 1.49
C PHE A 88 0.09 20.54 1.94
N GLU A 89 0.92 21.05 1.03
CA GLU A 89 2.24 21.57 1.35
C GLU A 89 2.16 22.61 2.47
N GLY A 90 2.99 22.44 3.49
CA GLY A 90 3.03 23.34 4.63
C GLY A 90 1.90 23.16 5.65
N ILE A 91 0.84 22.41 5.32
CA ILE A 91 -0.19 21.94 6.28
C ILE A 91 0.20 20.57 6.83
N LEU A 92 0.64 19.68 5.95
CA LEU A 92 1.05 18.32 6.29
C LEU A 92 2.53 18.12 5.94
N GLU A 93 3.18 17.29 6.75
CA GLU A 93 4.55 16.83 6.56
C GLU A 93 4.56 15.30 6.60
N ILE A 94 5.26 14.68 5.65
CA ILE A 94 5.44 13.23 5.63
C ILE A 94 6.82 12.93 6.23
N ASN A 95 6.81 12.28 7.38
CA ASN A 95 7.98 11.68 7.99
C ASN A 95 8.04 10.20 7.60
N ASP A 96 9.23 9.58 7.65
CA ASP A 96 9.53 8.23 7.09
C ASP A 96 8.50 7.11 7.37
N LYS A 97 7.61 7.28 8.36
CA LYS A 97 6.56 6.31 8.71
C LYS A 97 5.17 6.89 8.96
N LYS A 98 4.96 8.22 8.85
CA LYS A 98 3.68 8.86 9.18
C LYS A 98 3.52 10.24 8.56
N ILE A 99 2.28 10.67 8.43
CA ILE A 99 1.88 12.02 8.06
C ILE A 99 1.52 12.78 9.33
N GLU A 100 2.09 13.96 9.49
CA GLU A 100 1.87 14.85 10.63
C GLU A 100 1.45 16.23 10.16
N PHE A 101 0.81 16.98 11.05
CA PHE A 101 0.55 18.39 10.81
C PHE A 101 1.84 19.19 10.98
N SER A 102 2.09 20.07 10.03
CA SER A 102 3.19 21.02 10.05
C SER A 102 3.02 22.02 11.20
N ASN A 103 4.13 22.38 11.85
CA ASN A 103 4.16 23.39 12.91
C ASN A 103 3.95 24.83 12.40
N LYS A 104 3.76 25.02 11.09
CA LYS A 104 3.59 26.34 10.46
C LYS A 104 2.22 26.97 10.72
N TYR A 105 1.20 26.15 11.02
CA TYR A 105 -0.15 26.61 11.29
C TYR A 105 -0.55 26.24 12.71
N SER A 106 -1.12 27.21 13.43
CA SER A 106 -1.81 26.94 14.69
C SER A 106 -3.11 26.16 14.45
N GLU A 107 -3.59 25.47 15.48
CA GLU A 107 -4.85 24.74 15.42
C GLU A 107 -6.03 25.64 15.00
N GLU A 108 -6.06 26.89 15.46
CA GLU A 108 -7.13 27.84 15.14
C GLU A 108 -7.09 28.28 13.67
N GLU A 109 -5.89 28.41 13.08
CA GLU A 109 -5.75 28.68 11.65
C GLU A 109 -6.21 27.48 10.81
N LEU A 110 -5.89 26.25 11.23
CA LEU A 110 -6.39 25.05 10.56
C LEU A 110 -7.92 24.94 10.66
N LYS A 111 -8.50 25.25 11.83
CA LYS A 111 -9.97 25.33 12.00
C LYS A 111 -10.60 26.38 11.10
N GLN A 112 -9.94 27.51 10.84
CA GLN A 112 -10.43 28.51 9.89
C GLN A 112 -10.35 28.01 8.44
N ILE A 113 -9.25 27.35 8.07
CA ILE A 113 -9.01 26.84 6.72
C ILE A 113 -9.99 25.70 6.37
N PHE A 114 -10.16 24.75 7.28
CA PHE A 114 -10.99 23.56 7.06
C PHE A 114 -12.43 23.74 7.55
N ALA A 115 -12.72 24.81 8.30
CA ALA A 115 -14.03 25.13 8.84
C ALA A 115 -14.70 23.90 9.50
N THR A 116 -15.89 23.53 9.03
CA THR A 116 -16.68 22.41 9.55
C THR A 116 -16.05 21.03 9.28
N GLN A 117 -15.01 20.95 8.43
CA GLN A 117 -14.36 19.69 8.07
C GLN A 117 -13.07 19.43 8.84
N TYR A 118 -12.65 20.34 9.73
CA TYR A 118 -11.40 20.18 10.47
C TYR A 118 -11.32 18.83 11.22
N GLU A 119 -12.38 18.46 11.96
CA GLU A 119 -12.42 17.19 12.68
C GLU A 119 -12.36 15.98 11.75
N GLU A 120 -13.08 16.04 10.63
CA GLU A 120 -13.08 14.99 9.62
C GLU A 120 -11.70 14.85 8.95
N PHE A 121 -11.04 15.98 8.69
CA PHE A 121 -9.69 16.05 8.17
C PHE A 121 -8.70 15.37 9.11
N CYS A 122 -8.67 15.76 10.39
CA CYS A 122 -7.82 15.16 11.41
C CYS A 122 -8.05 13.64 11.53
N LYS A 123 -9.33 13.23 11.54
CA LYS A 123 -9.69 11.81 11.57
C LYS A 123 -9.17 11.06 10.36
N GLU A 124 -9.25 11.65 9.18
CA GLU A 124 -8.74 11.04 7.96
C GLU A 124 -7.22 10.89 7.98
N ILE A 125 -6.47 11.89 8.45
CA ILE A 125 -5.02 11.79 8.59
C ILE A 125 -4.64 10.66 9.55
N ASN A 126 -5.35 10.51 10.67
CA ASN A 126 -5.16 9.38 11.58
C ASN A 126 -5.45 8.04 10.89
N ASN A 127 -6.53 7.94 10.10
CA ASN A 127 -6.84 6.72 9.36
C ASN A 127 -5.75 6.38 8.32
N ILE A 128 -5.18 7.39 7.66
CA ILE A 128 -4.06 7.19 6.73
C ILE A 128 -2.87 6.63 7.49
N ASN A 129 -2.50 7.21 8.65
CA ASN A 129 -1.38 6.72 9.46
C ASN A 129 -1.57 5.27 9.92
N GLN A 130 -2.78 4.87 10.35
CA GLN A 130 -3.09 3.48 10.65
C GLN A 130 -2.93 2.56 9.43
N THR A 131 -3.29 3.05 8.25
CA THR A 131 -3.10 2.30 7.00
C THR A 131 -1.61 2.16 6.67
N LEU A 132 -0.82 3.22 6.83
CA LEU A 132 0.63 3.20 6.64
C LEU A 132 1.31 2.21 7.59
N GLU A 133 0.94 2.23 8.87
CA GLU A 133 1.44 1.28 9.88
C GLU A 133 1.20 -0.17 9.46
N ASN A 134 -0.01 -0.48 8.99
CA ASN A 134 -0.31 -1.82 8.49
C ASN A 134 0.52 -2.17 7.24
N ILE A 135 0.72 -1.24 6.31
CA ILE A 135 1.59 -1.48 5.14
C ILE A 135 3.00 -1.87 5.58
N PHE A 136 3.56 -1.19 6.58
CA PHE A 136 4.90 -1.50 7.11
C PHE A 136 5.00 -2.85 7.81
N LEU A 137 3.90 -3.37 8.36
CA LEU A 137 3.87 -4.72 8.95
C LEU A 137 3.92 -5.81 7.87
N HIS A 138 3.25 -5.59 6.74
CA HIS A 138 3.11 -6.59 5.68
C HIS A 138 4.28 -6.57 4.67
N ILE A 139 4.86 -5.39 4.40
CA ILE A 139 5.96 -5.25 3.44
C ILE A 139 7.27 -5.04 4.19
N LYS A 140 8.07 -6.11 4.33
CA LYS A 140 9.35 -6.13 5.08
C LYS A 140 10.39 -5.09 4.61
N ASP A 141 10.28 -4.64 3.36
CA ASP A 141 11.17 -3.63 2.74
C ASP A 141 10.41 -2.35 2.33
N ALA A 142 9.19 -2.12 2.81
CA ALA A 142 8.54 -0.83 2.60
C ALA A 142 9.26 0.21 3.46
N THR A 143 10.30 0.84 2.93
CA THR A 143 10.42 2.27 3.13
C THR A 143 9.22 2.91 2.43
N LEU A 144 8.45 3.77 3.10
CA LEU A 144 7.47 4.66 2.42
C LEU A 144 8.20 5.14 1.16
N PRO A 145 7.66 4.93 -0.07
CA PRO A 145 8.37 5.22 -1.31
C PRO A 145 9.01 6.58 -1.12
N SER A 146 10.34 6.60 -1.03
CA SER A 146 11.06 7.71 -0.42
C SER A 146 10.47 8.96 -1.02
N CYS A 147 9.73 9.71 -0.22
CA CYS A 147 9.05 10.88 -0.72
C CYS A 147 10.05 12.00 -1.03
N ASN A 148 11.33 11.69 -0.95
CA ASN A 148 12.43 12.37 -1.59
C ASN A 148 12.30 12.24 -3.10
N ARG A 149 11.99 13.38 -3.73
CA ARG A 149 12.12 13.66 -5.18
C ARG A 149 13.04 12.66 -5.90
N ILE A 150 12.45 11.88 -6.80
CA ILE A 150 13.03 11.24 -7.98
C ILE A 150 14.55 11.01 -7.90
N ILE A 151 14.97 9.78 -7.59
CA ILE A 151 16.27 9.29 -8.06
C ILE A 151 16.00 8.08 -8.95
N ASN A 152 16.34 8.28 -10.22
CA ASN A 152 16.33 7.32 -11.30
C ASN A 152 16.97 5.99 -10.89
N ASN A 153 16.23 4.88 -11.01
CA ASN A 153 16.71 3.68 -11.69
C ASN A 153 15.56 2.68 -11.86
N PRO A 154 15.42 2.05 -13.05
CA PRO A 154 14.49 0.95 -13.24
C PRO A 154 15.08 -0.25 -12.50
N VAL A 155 14.41 -0.69 -11.42
CA VAL A 155 14.74 -1.96 -10.79
C VAL A 155 14.44 -3.06 -11.81
N LEU A 156 15.52 -3.66 -12.29
CA LEU A 156 15.55 -4.82 -13.16
C LEU A 156 14.69 -5.93 -12.56
N LEU A 157 13.66 -6.32 -13.30
CA LEU A 157 13.08 -7.65 -13.18
C LEU A 157 14.18 -8.68 -13.49
N PRO A 158 14.35 -9.74 -12.69
CA PRO A 158 15.20 -10.86 -13.06
C PRO A 158 14.68 -11.42 -14.39
N LYS A 159 15.54 -11.47 -15.40
CA LYS A 159 15.24 -12.17 -16.65
C LYS A 159 15.08 -13.66 -16.32
N GLU A 160 13.87 -14.18 -16.46
CA GLU A 160 13.68 -15.61 -16.64
C GLU A 160 14.32 -15.98 -17.99
N GLU A 161 15.42 -16.73 -17.94
CA GLU A 161 15.97 -17.41 -19.09
C GLU A 161 14.96 -18.46 -19.55
N TYR A 162 14.29 -18.19 -20.67
CA TYR A 162 13.66 -19.23 -21.45
C TYR A 162 14.76 -20.10 -22.05
N VAL A 163 14.84 -21.34 -21.57
CA VAL A 163 15.59 -22.40 -22.24
C VAL A 163 14.75 -22.87 -23.42
N ASP A 164 15.15 -22.48 -24.62
CA ASP A 164 14.64 -23.09 -25.85
C ASP A 164 15.17 -24.54 -25.93
N ILE A 165 14.25 -25.51 -26.03
CA ILE A 165 14.52 -26.91 -26.41
C ILE A 165 14.18 -27.07 -27.88
#